data_AF-A0A926I740-F1
#
_entry.id   AF-A0A926I740-F1
#
_cell.length_a   1.000
_cell.length_b   1.000
_cell.length_c   1.000
_cell.angle_alpha   90.00
_cell.angle_beta   90.00
_cell.angle_gamma   90.00
#
_symmetry.space_group_name_H-M   'P 1'
#
loop_
_entity.id
_entity.type
_entity.pdbx_description
1 polymer ?
#
loop_
_entity_poly.entity_id
_entity_poly.type
_entity_poly.pdbx_seq_one_letter_code
_entity_poly.pdbx_strand_id
1 'polypeptide(L)' 'MKNLAQKLALGGISLLLFGLLLAVMTQTPLSYVVGGLGLVFSLTACITQE' A
#
# COMPACT_ATOMS: atom_id res chain seq x y z
N MET A 1 15.30 -13.94 -2.60
CA MET A 1 13.93 -13.50 -3.00
C MET A 1 13.05 -13.10 -1.81
N LYS A 2 13.10 -13.78 -0.65
CA LYS A 2 12.33 -13.42 0.58
C LYS A 2 12.44 -11.94 1.02
N ASN A 3 13.63 -11.33 0.92
CA ASN A 3 13.85 -9.92 1.30
C ASN A 3 13.11 -8.91 0.39
N LEU A 4 12.81 -9.26 -0.86
CA LEU A 4 12.20 -8.34 -1.81
C LEU A 4 10.69 -8.27 -1.59
N ALA A 5 10.04 -9.43 -1.42
CA ALA A 5 8.62 -9.52 -1.05
C ALA A 5 8.35 -8.83 0.30
N GLN A 6 9.21 -9.02 1.30
CA GLN A 6 9.05 -8.40 2.61
C GLN A 6 9.19 -6.87 2.55
N LYS A 7 10.14 -6.34 1.77
CA LYS A 7 10.27 -4.90 1.53
C LYS A 7 9.06 -4.33 0.78
N LEU A 8 8.53 -5.08 -0.19
CA LEU A 8 7.35 -4.69 -0.96
C LEU A 8 6.10 -4.67 -0.08
N ALA A 9 5.93 -5.65 0.81
CA ALA A 9 4.83 -5.71 1.77
C ALA A 9 4.89 -4.52 2.75
N LEU A 10 6.06 -4.25 3.31
CA LEU A 10 6.26 -3.12 4.23
C LEU A 10 5.99 -1.78 3.54
N GLY A 11 6.46 -1.64 2.30
CA GLY A 11 6.18 -0.48 1.46
C GLY A 11 4.68 -0.32 1.17
N GLY A 12 4.01 -1.40 0.75
CA GLY A 12 2.58 -1.41 0.47
C GLY A 12 1.74 -1.03 1.69
N ILE A 13 2.00 -1.64 2.85
CA ILE A 13 1.30 -1.34 4.11
C ILE A 13 1.49 0.12 4.52
N SER A 14 2.71 0.64 4.43
CA SER A 14 3.02 2.04 4.78
C SER A 14 2.28 3.02 3.86
N LEU A 15 2.25 2.74 2.54
CA LEU A 15 1.55 3.55 1.54
C LEU A 15 0.03 3.50 1.72
N LEU A 16 -0.50 2.35 2.13
CA LEU A 16 -1.91 2.13 2.43
C LEU A 16 -2.34 2.94 3.66
N LEU A 17 -1.58 2.87 4.75
CA LEU A 17 -1.79 3.69 5.97
C LEU A 17 -1.68 5.18 5.67
N PHE A 18 -0.70 5.59 4.86
CA PHE A 18 -0.54 6.98 4.45
C PHE A 18 -1.73 7.45 3.61
N GLY A 19 -2.15 6.69 2.60
CA GLY A 19 -3.33 7.00 1.78
C GLY A 19 -4.62 7.04 2.58
N LEU A 20 -4.78 6.16 3.58
CA LEU A 20 -5.93 6.14 4.48
C LEU A 20 -5.97 7.40 5.35
N LEU A 21 -4.84 7.78 5.97
CA LEU A 21 -4.72 9.03 6.74
C LEU A 21 -5.03 10.24 5.87
N LEU A 22 -4.49 10.28 4.66
CA LEU A 22 -4.73 11.36 3.70
C LEU A 22 -6.21 11.41 3.27
N ALA A 23 -6.87 10.27 3.11
CA ALA A 23 -8.28 10.18 2.75
C ALA A 23 -9.17 10.73 3.87
N VAL A 24 -8.85 10.39 5.12
CA VAL A 24 -9.58 10.90 6.29
C VAL A 24 -9.38 12.40 6.47
N MET A 25 -8.17 12.92 6.26
CA MET A 25 -7.87 14.33 6.51
C MET A 25 -8.30 15.27 5.39
N THR A 26 -8.08 14.88 4.13
CA THR A 26 -8.25 15.79 2.99
C THR A 26 -9.51 15.52 2.17
N GLN A 27 -10.09 14.31 2.29
CA GLN A 27 -11.21 13.83 1.47
C GLN A 27 -11.02 14.05 -0.05
N THR A 28 -9.77 14.16 -0.50
CA THR A 28 -9.46 14.37 -1.91
C THR A 28 -9.51 13.05 -2.67
N PRO A 29 -9.92 13.05 -3.95
CA PRO A 29 -9.94 11.85 -4.78
C PRO A 29 -8.55 11.23 -4.94
N LEU A 30 -7.49 12.05 -4.86
CA LEU A 30 -6.09 11.58 -4.91
C LEU A 30 -5.75 10.63 -3.76
N SER A 31 -6.28 10.87 -2.56
CA SER A 31 -6.02 9.98 -1.41
C SER A 31 -6.53 8.56 -1.63
N TYR A 32 -7.67 8.42 -2.31
CA TYR A 32 -8.21 7.10 -2.66
C TYR A 32 -7.33 6.39 -3.70
N VAL A 33 -6.75 7.11 -4.66
CA VAL A 33 -5.81 6.57 -5.64
C VAL A 33 -4.53 6.09 -4.94
N VAL A 34 -3.98 6.90 -4.03
CA VAL A 34 -2.77 6.57 -3.26
C VAL A 34 -3.01 5.36 -2.34
N GLY A 35 -4.13 5.35 -1.60
CA GLY A 35 -4.50 4.20 -0.76
C GLY A 35 -4.76 2.92 -1.57
N GLY A 36 -5.39 3.04 -2.74
CA GLY A 36 -5.61 1.94 -3.67
C GLY A 36 -4.32 1.36 -4.23
N LEU A 37 -3.34 2.21 -4.57
CA LEU A 37 -1.99 1.76 -4.95
C LEU A 37 -1.32 0.98 -3.81
N GLY A 38 -1.46 1.44 -2.56
CA GLY A 38 -0.97 0.72 -1.38
C GLY A 38 -1.55 -0.69 -1.24
N LEU A 39 -2.86 -0.85 -1.48
CA LEU A 39 -3.54 -2.14 -1.50
C LEU A 39 -2.98 -3.08 -2.58
N VAL A 40 -2.79 -2.57 -3.80
CA VAL A 40 -2.23 -3.36 -4.93
C VAL A 40 -0.81 -3.83 -4.63
N PHE A 41 0.03 -2.96 -4.05
CA PHE A 41 1.38 -3.33 -3.62
C PHE A 41 1.36 -4.36 -2.48
N SER A 42 0.44 -4.25 -1.53
CA SER A 42 0.31 -5.23 -0.44
C SER A 42 -0.13 -6.61 -0.96
N LEU A 43 -1.11 -6.64 -1.87
CA LEU A 43 -1.61 -7.88 -2.49
C LEU A 43 -0.55 -8.56 -3.37
N THR A 44 0.14 -7.79 -4.21
CA THR A 44 1.23 -8.33 -5.04
C THR A 44 2.38 -8.85 -4.18
N ALA A 45 2.71 -8.19 -3.07
CA ALA A 45 3.70 -8.70 -2.13
C ALA A 45 3.25 -10.02 -1.47
N CYS A 46 1.96 -10.16 -1.16
CA CYS A 46 1.39 -11.39 -0.60
C CYS A 46 1.48 -12.56 -1.59
N ILE A 47 1.06 -12.35 -2.84
CA ILE A 47 1.12 -13.37 -3.91
C ILE A 47 2.57 -13.73 -4.26
N THR A 48 3.50 -12.78 -4.17
CA THR A 48 4.94 -13.01 -4.45
C THR A 48 5.66 -13.71 -3.29
N GLN A 49 5.05 -13.74 -2.11
CA GLN A 49 5.63 -14.37 -0.92
C GLN A 49 5.28 -15.88 -0.83
N GLU A 50 4.20 -16.32 -1.49
CA GLU A 50 3.89 -17.73 -1.74
C GLU A 50 4.85 -18.36 -2.77
#